data_AF-A0A957EIC4-F1
#
_entry.id   AF-A0A957EIC4-F1
#
_cell.length_a   1.000
_cell.length_b   1.000
_cell.length_c   1.000
_cell.angle_alpha   90.00
_cell.angle_beta   90.00
_cell.angle_gamma   90.00
#
_symmetry.space_group_name_H-M   'P 1'
#
loop_
_entity.id
_entity.type
_entity.pdbx_description
1 polymer ?
#
loop_
_entity_poly.entity_id
_entity_poly.type
_entity_poly.pdbx_seq_one_letter_code
_entity_poly.pdbx_strand_id
1 'polypeptide(L)'
;MLAQIKAFLAPPTFGDDEDKNRRAAQANVILLTSFFVVLILYLLRIAPNFPQRVGAQANLVILAILLTTGILSWALRRGYVRASSYILVIITWSALAFQAWSAD
;
A
#
# COMPACT_ATOMS: atom_id res chain seq x y z
N MET A 1 10.72 20.27 -6.96
CA MET A 1 9.54 19.48 -6.49
C MET A 1 9.40 18.15 -7.22
N LEU A 2 9.35 18.11 -8.56
CA LEU A 2 9.30 16.85 -9.34
C LEU A 2 10.42 15.86 -9.01
N ALA A 3 11.65 16.34 -8.77
CA ALA A 3 12.79 15.50 -8.39
C ALA A 3 12.64 14.86 -6.99
N GLN A 4 12.01 15.55 -6.04
CA GLN A 4 11.77 15.02 -4.69
C GLN A 4 10.67 13.96 -4.70
N ILE A 5 9.64 14.14 -5.53
CA ILE A 5 8.59 13.14 -5.74
C ILE A 5 9.20 11.87 -6.38
N LYS A 6 10.05 12.03 -7.40
CA LYS A 6 10.81 10.91 -7.98
C LYS A 6 11.71 10.21 -6.96
N ALA A 7 12.42 10.96 -6.12
CA ALA A 7 13.27 10.40 -5.07
C ALA A 7 12.44 9.66 -3.98
N PHE A 8 11.21 10.09 -3.74
CA PHE A 8 10.30 9.40 -2.83
C PHE A 8 9.72 8.13 -3.46
N LEU A 9 9.50 8.10 -4.77
CA LEU A 9 8.99 6.93 -5.50
C LEU A 9 10.10 5.93 -5.85
N ALA A 10 11.36 6.36 -5.82
CA ALA A 10 12.50 5.51 -6.15
C ALA A 10 12.68 4.40 -5.11
N PRO A 11 13.00 3.16 -5.55
CA PRO A 11 13.26 2.06 -4.64
C PRO A 11 14.54 2.31 -3.83
N PRO A 12 14.61 1.87 -2.56
CA PRO A 12 15.81 2.02 -1.75
C PRO A 12 16.93 1.13 -2.30
N THR A 13 18.12 1.69 -2.44
CA THR A 13 19.34 0.99 -2.84
C THR A 13 20.25 0.78 -1.62
N PHE A 14 20.77 -0.43 -1.49
CA PHE A 14 21.60 -0.95 -0.41
C PHE A 14 22.98 -1.30 -0.94
N GLY A 15 23.73 -0.29 -1.42
CA GLY A 15 25.14 -0.45 -1.84
C GLY A 15 25.38 -1.67 -2.73
N ASP A 16 26.36 -2.50 -2.34
CA ASP A 16 26.86 -3.67 -3.10
C ASP A 16 25.98 -4.94 -3.01
N ASP A 17 24.87 -4.92 -2.27
CA ASP A 17 23.99 -6.10 -2.18
C ASP A 17 22.96 -6.08 -3.33
N GLU A 18 23.39 -6.57 -4.49
CA GLU A 18 22.59 -6.60 -5.73
C GLU A 18 21.27 -7.38 -5.55
N ASP A 19 21.30 -8.49 -4.81
CA ASP A 19 20.12 -9.32 -4.53
C ASP A 19 19.11 -8.57 -3.65
N LYS A 20 19.58 -7.87 -2.61
CA LYS A 20 18.73 -7.05 -1.76
C LYS A 20 18.16 -5.86 -2.50
N ASN A 21 18.93 -5.24 -3.41
CA ASN A 21 18.46 -4.17 -4.29
C ASN A 21 17.36 -4.64 -5.22
N ARG A 22 17.51 -5.82 -5.84
CA ARG A 22 16.50 -6.41 -6.72
C ARG A 22 15.19 -6.66 -5.98
N ARG A 23 15.27 -7.25 -4.78
CA ARG A 23 14.09 -7.52 -3.94
C ARG A 23 13.43 -6.23 -3.46
N ALA A 24 14.21 -5.23 -3.08
CA ALA A 24 13.69 -3.94 -2.66
C ALA A 24 12.99 -3.19 -3.80
N ALA A 25 13.53 -3.27 -5.02
CA ALA A 25 12.92 -2.70 -6.21
C ALA A 25 11.56 -3.35 -6.50
N GLN A 26 11.49 -4.68 -6.50
CA GLN A 26 10.24 -5.42 -6.70
C GLN A 26 9.20 -5.08 -5.62
N ALA A 27 9.60 -5.11 -4.34
CA ALA A 27 8.72 -4.79 -3.23
C ALA A 27 8.19 -3.34 -3.31
N ASN A 28 9.05 -2.38 -3.69
CA ASN A 28 8.64 -0.98 -3.87
C ASN A 28 7.62 -0.81 -5.00
N VAL A 29 7.80 -1.49 -6.13
CA VAL A 29 6.83 -1.47 -7.23
C VAL A 29 5.50 -2.05 -6.79
N ILE A 30 5.50 -3.22 -6.13
CA ILE A 30 4.26 -3.86 -5.64
C ILE A 30 3.53 -2.95 -4.66
N LEU A 31 4.26 -2.32 -3.73
CA LEU A 31 3.69 -1.37 -2.78
C LEU A 31 3.09 -0.15 -3.45
N LEU A 32 3.81 0.44 -4.42
CA LEU A 32 3.32 1.59 -5.15
C LEU A 32 2.07 1.26 -5.96
N THR A 33 2.09 0.16 -6.71
CA THR A 33 0.94 -0.29 -7.46
C THR A 33 -0.25 -0.54 -6.53
N SER A 34 -0.04 -1.26 -5.42
CA SER A 34 -1.10 -1.54 -4.44
C SER A 34 -1.65 -0.25 -3.83
N PHE A 35 -0.77 0.68 -3.45
CA PHE A 35 -1.15 1.98 -2.91
C PHE A 35 -2.02 2.77 -3.90
N PHE A 36 -1.60 2.88 -5.16
CA PHE A 36 -2.36 3.63 -6.16
C PHE A 36 -3.70 2.98 -6.49
N VAL A 37 -3.76 1.65 -6.59
CA VAL A 37 -5.02 0.92 -6.78
C VAL A 37 -5.98 1.20 -5.63
N VAL A 38 -5.53 1.05 -4.38
CA VAL A 38 -6.35 1.31 -3.19
C VAL A 38 -6.77 2.78 -3.12
N LEU A 39 -5.88 3.71 -3.46
CA LEU A 39 -6.17 5.14 -3.50
C LEU A 39 -7.25 5.46 -4.54
N ILE A 40 -7.16 4.88 -5.75
CA ILE A 40 -8.18 5.07 -6.79
C ILE A 40 -9.53 4.54 -6.31
N LEU A 41 -9.57 3.34 -5.72
CA LEU A 41 -10.79 2.77 -5.16
C LEU A 41 -11.39 3.65 -4.04
N TYR A 42 -10.54 4.22 -3.18
CA TYR A 42 -10.96 5.18 -2.16
C TYR A 42 -11.57 6.43 -2.78
N LEU A 43 -10.89 7.05 -3.75
CA LEU A 43 -11.33 8.27 -4.41
C LEU A 43 -12.65 8.09 -5.16
N LEU A 44 -12.80 6.96 -5.88
CA LEU A 44 -14.06 6.60 -6.54
C LEU A 44 -15.21 6.45 -5.54
N ARG A 45 -14.93 5.97 -4.33
CA ARG A 45 -15.94 5.74 -3.29
C ARG A 45 -16.40 7.02 -2.59
N ILE A 46 -15.49 7.99 -2.38
CA ILE A 46 -15.85 9.29 -1.78
C ILE A 46 -16.44 10.28 -2.81
N ALA A 47 -16.40 9.96 -4.10
CA ALA A 47 -16.92 10.82 -5.15
C ALA A 47 -18.46 10.98 -4.99
N PRO A 48 -18.99 12.21 -5.08
CA PRO A 48 -20.39 12.52 -4.75
C PRO A 48 -21.42 11.83 -5.65
N ASN A 49 -21.02 11.35 -6.83
CA ASN A 49 -21.88 10.68 -7.80
C ASN A 49 -21.84 9.15 -7.69
N PHE A 50 -21.02 8.58 -6.80
CA PHE A 50 -20.94 7.14 -6.61
C PHE A 50 -21.97 6.71 -5.55
N PRO A 51 -22.83 5.72 -5.83
CA PRO A 51 -23.80 5.27 -4.86
C PRO A 51 -23.07 4.70 -3.64
N GLN A 52 -23.17 5.39 -2.50
CA GLN A 52 -22.63 4.94 -1.20
C GLN A 52 -23.46 3.76 -0.69
N ARG A 53 -23.32 2.60 -1.35
CA ARG A 53 -23.97 1.35 -0.92
C ARG A 53 -23.23 0.66 0.22
N VAL A 54 -21.99 1.10 0.51
CA VAL A 54 -21.11 0.42 1.45
C VAL A 54 -20.92 1.29 2.68
N GLY A 55 -21.33 0.78 3.85
CA GLY A 55 -21.36 1.52 5.12
C GLY A 55 -20.00 2.04 5.61
N ALA A 56 -20.05 2.93 6.60
CA ALA A 56 -18.90 3.65 7.17
C ALA A 56 -17.72 2.73 7.57
N GLN A 57 -17.99 1.47 7.90
CA GLN A 57 -17.00 0.46 8.26
C GLN A 57 -15.97 0.20 7.15
N ALA A 58 -16.38 0.12 5.89
CA ALA A 58 -15.42 -0.16 4.83
C ALA A 58 -14.59 1.07 4.41
N ASN A 59 -14.97 2.29 4.83
CA ASN A 59 -14.08 3.47 4.73
C ASN A 59 -12.93 3.39 5.74
N LEU A 60 -13.20 2.91 6.96
CA LEU A 60 -12.16 2.68 7.99
C LEU A 60 -11.14 1.64 7.53
N VAL A 61 -11.58 0.58 6.85
CA VAL A 61 -10.69 -0.45 6.29
C VAL A 61 -9.74 0.15 5.25
N ILE A 62 -10.24 1.00 4.37
CA ILE A 62 -9.41 1.63 3.34
C ILE A 62 -8.41 2.61 3.97
N LEU A 63 -8.82 3.38 4.97
CA LEU A 63 -7.94 4.25 5.74
C LEU A 63 -6.82 3.45 6.45
N ALA A 64 -7.17 2.30 7.04
CA ALA A 64 -6.23 1.41 7.70
C ALA A 64 -5.20 0.85 6.70
N ILE A 65 -5.62 0.42 5.51
CA ILE A 65 -4.70 0.00 4.44
C ILE A 65 -3.77 1.16 4.07
N LEU A 66 -4.29 2.37 3.85
CA LEU A 66 -3.51 3.57 3.52
C LEU A 66 -2.41 3.86 4.55
N LEU A 67 -2.76 3.87 5.85
CA LEU A 67 -1.81 4.07 6.94
C LEU A 67 -0.74 2.98 6.98
N THR A 68 -1.17 1.72 6.84
CA THR A 68 -0.25 0.58 6.85
C THR A 68 0.74 0.65 5.68
N THR A 69 0.28 1.02 4.50
CA THR A 69 1.12 1.14 3.30
C THR A 69 2.18 2.24 3.46
N GLY A 70 1.85 3.32 4.17
CA GLY A 70 2.81 4.37 4.55
C GLY A 70 3.87 3.87 5.53
N ILE A 71 3.47 3.14 6.57
CA ILE A 71 4.38 2.52 7.55
C ILE A 71 5.32 1.53 6.87
N LEU A 72 4.80 0.72 5.94
CA LEU A 72 5.55 -0.27 5.19
C LEU A 72 6.57 0.36 4.25
N SER A 73 6.20 1.47 3.60
CA SER A 73 7.13 2.25 2.77
C SER A 73 8.28 2.82 3.60
N TRP A 74 8.03 3.25 4.83
CA TRP A 74 9.07 3.67 5.76
C TRP A 74 9.96 2.51 6.22
N ALA A 75 9.37 1.36 6.55
CA ALA A 75 10.10 0.16 6.96
C ALA A 75 11.00 -0.40 5.82
N LEU A 76 10.54 -0.31 4.57
CA LEU A 76 11.34 -0.67 3.40
C LEU A 76 12.59 0.18 3.23
N ARG A 77 12.48 1.49 3.47
CA ARG A 77 13.63 2.40 3.46
C ARG A 77 14.65 2.09 4.55
N ARG A 78 14.24 1.41 5.62
CA ARG A 78 15.12 0.93 6.71
C ARG A 78 15.73 -0.46 6.45
N GLY A 79 15.45 -1.08 5.30
CA GLY A 79 16.02 -2.38 4.93
C GLY A 79 15.22 -3.60 5.38
N TYR A 80 14.03 -3.41 5.97
CA TYR A 80 13.15 -4.50 6.42
C TYR A 80 12.28 -5.07 5.28
N VAL A 81 12.87 -5.34 4.11
CA VAL A 81 12.16 -5.70 2.87
C VAL A 81 11.25 -6.93 3.04
N ARG A 82 11.76 -8.00 3.67
CA ARG A 82 11.00 -9.24 3.89
C ARG A 82 9.84 -9.06 4.86
N ALA A 83 10.10 -8.42 6.01
CA ALA A 83 9.07 -8.17 7.02
C ALA A 83 7.94 -7.28 6.46
N SER A 84 8.30 -6.23 5.72
CA SER A 84 7.32 -5.35 5.07
C SER A 84 6.44 -6.13 4.08
N SER A 85 7.02 -7.07 3.33
CA SER A 85 6.27 -7.87 2.35
C SER A 85 5.24 -8.78 3.02
N TYR A 86 5.61 -9.48 4.09
CA TYR A 86 4.67 -10.33 4.84
C TYR A 86 3.55 -9.52 5.48
N ILE A 87 3.88 -8.40 6.11
CA ILE A 87 2.90 -7.54 6.78
C ILE A 87 1.94 -6.94 5.76
N LEU A 88 2.43 -6.52 4.58
CA LEU A 88 1.57 -6.06 3.49
C LEU A 88 0.53 -7.12 3.12
N VAL A 89 0.98 -8.34 2.82
CA VAL A 89 0.11 -9.41 2.36
C VAL A 89 -0.93 -9.75 3.42
N ILE A 90 -0.52 -9.90 4.68
CA ILE A 90 -1.43 -10.24 5.79
C ILE A 90 -2.51 -9.18 5.97
N ILE A 91 -2.12 -7.90 5.96
CA ILE A 91 -3.05 -6.79 6.20
C ILE A 91 -3.98 -6.60 5.02
N THR A 92 -3.47 -6.67 3.79
CA THR A 92 -4.31 -6.59 2.58
C THR A 92 -5.31 -7.74 2.54
N TRP A 93 -4.89 -8.98 2.82
CA TRP A 93 -5.80 -10.12 2.85
C TRP A 93 -6.85 -9.99 3.95
N SER A 94 -6.45 -9.63 5.17
CA SER A 94 -7.37 -9.46 6.30
C SER A 94 -8.41 -8.37 6.00
N ALA A 95 -7.97 -7.26 5.40
CA ALA A 95 -8.84 -6.15 5.04
C ALA A 95 -9.84 -6.52 3.94
N LEU A 96 -9.40 -7.26 2.91
CA LEU A 96 -10.27 -7.74 1.84
C LEU A 96 -11.27 -8.77 2.35
N ALA A 97 -10.82 -9.73 3.18
CA ALA A 97 -11.68 -10.73 3.79
C ALA A 97 -12.76 -10.08 4.67
N PHE A 98 -12.39 -9.09 5.48
CA PHE A 98 -13.34 -8.33 6.29
C PHE A 98 -14.34 -7.55 5.43
N GLN A 99 -13.88 -6.91 4.35
CA GLN A 99 -14.79 -6.23 3.43
C GLN A 99 -15.78 -7.19 2.77
N ALA A 100 -15.30 -8.33 2.28
CA ALA A 100 -16.15 -9.34 1.65
C ALA A 100 -17.20 -9.87 2.64
N TRP A 101 -16.78 -10.21 3.86
CA TRP A 101 -17.69 -10.64 4.92
C TRP A 101 -18.71 -9.57 5.30
N SER A 102 -18.32 -8.28 5.32
CA SER A 102 -19.24 -7.18 5.64
C SER A 102 -20.22 -6.80 4.51
N ALA A 103 -20.02 -7.36 3.31
CA ALA A 103 -20.84 -7.08 2.14
C ALA A 103 -21.97 -8.11 1.94
N ASP A 104 -21.87 -9.29 2.57
CA ASP A 104 -22.95 -10.27 2.77
C ASP A 104 -23.85 -9.86 3.94
#